data_AF-A0A3C0AG15-F1
#
_entry.id   AF-A0A3C0AG15-F1
#
_cell.length_a   1.000
_cell.length_b   1.000
_cell.length_c   1.000
_cell.angle_alpha   90.00
_cell.angle_beta   90.00
_cell.angle_gamma   90.00
#
_symmetry.space_group_name_H-M   'P 1'
#
loop_
_entity.id
_entity.type
_entity.pdbx_description
1 polymer ?
#
loop_
_entity_poly.entity_id
_entity_poly.type
_entity_poly.pdbx_seq_one_letter_code
_entity_poly.pdbx_strand_id
1 'polypeptide(L)' 'NLANSGSSAINAGIAKPEGSAPYPNSLHKGGVNVGYCDGHIQFLSENIDGKVYAALASPQGAALSGTSLEQ' A
#
# COMPACT_ATOMS: atom_id res chain seq x y z
N ASN A 1 -3.81 -4.52 12.97
CA ASN A 1 -2.83 -3.62 12.32
C ASN A 1 -3.44 -3.07 11.06
N LEU A 2 -4.03 -1.88 11.12
CA LEU A 2 -4.60 -1.24 9.94
C LEU A 2 -3.44 -0.62 9.16
N ALA A 3 -3.28 -1.07 7.93
CA ALA A 3 -2.23 -0.62 7.02
C ALA A 3 -2.49 0.79 6.43
N ASN A 4 -3.32 1.57 7.14
CA ASN A 4 -3.58 3.00 7.02
C ASN A 4 -3.80 3.62 8.42
N SER A 5 -2.87 3.38 9.33
CA SER A 5 -2.90 4.03 10.65
C SER A 5 -1.49 4.48 11.03
N GLY A 6 -1.34 5.79 11.24
CA GLY A 6 -0.09 6.39 11.70
C GLY A 6 1.11 6.13 10.79
N SER A 7 2.06 5.34 11.28
CA SER A 7 3.36 5.08 10.64
C SER A 7 3.33 4.04 9.51
N SER A 8 2.18 3.40 9.29
CA SER A 8 1.97 2.34 8.31
C SER A 8 0.95 2.81 7.28
N ALA A 9 1.42 3.61 6.33
CA ALA A 9 0.66 4.15 5.21
C ALA A 9 1.61 4.50 4.05
N ILE A 10 1.06 4.68 2.85
CA ILE A 10 1.79 5.31 1.73
C ILE A 10 2.34 6.66 2.20
N ASN A 11 3.55 7.02 1.74
CA ASN A 11 4.28 8.24 2.10
C ASN A 11 4.75 8.35 3.57
N ALA A 12 4.37 7.42 4.46
CA ALA A 12 4.82 7.44 5.87
C ALA A 12 6.32 7.12 6.06
N GLY A 13 7.00 6.70 4.99
CA GLY A 13 8.42 6.34 4.97
C GLY A 13 9.34 7.36 4.32
N ILE A 14 8.85 8.53 3.87
CA ILE A 14 9.66 9.53 3.12
C ILE A 14 10.95 9.91 3.86
N ALA A 15 10.90 10.05 5.19
CA ALA A 15 12.06 10.43 6.01
C ALA A 15 12.77 9.24 6.67
N LYS A 16 12.43 8.00 6.28
CA LYS A 16 12.99 6.78 6.87
C LYS A 16 13.99 6.14 5.90
N PRO A 17 14.91 5.30 6.39
CA PRO A 17 15.78 4.50 5.53
C PRO A 17 14.98 3.67 4.51
N GLU A 18 15.54 3.48 3.32
CA GLU A 18 14.93 2.64 2.29
C GLU A 18 14.67 1.22 2.81
N GLY A 19 13.56 0.61 2.39
CA GLY A 19 13.14 -0.73 2.82
C GLY A 19 12.58 -0.83 4.25
N SER A 20 12.53 0.27 5.00
CA SER A 20 12.01 0.28 6.38
C SER A 20 10.48 0.29 6.51
N ALA A 21 9.75 0.48 5.40
CA ALA A 21 8.30 0.52 5.37
C ALA A 21 7.76 -0.40 4.26
N PRO A 22 6.66 -1.14 4.50
CA PRO A 22 6.05 -2.00 3.48
C PRO A 22 5.17 -1.22 2.48
N TYR A 23 5.19 0.12 2.52
CA TYR A 23 4.43 1.00 1.62
C TYR A 23 5.35 1.84 0.76
N PRO A 24 4.95 2.13 -0.49
CA PRO A 24 5.69 3.02 -1.35
C PRO A 24 5.63 4.44 -0.84
N ASN A 25 6.64 5.22 -1.23
CA ASN A 25 6.71 6.64 -0.98
C ASN A 25 6.79 7.39 -2.31
N SER A 26 6.12 8.53 -2.36
CA SER A 26 6.15 9.51 -3.43
C SER A 26 6.14 10.89 -2.79
N LEU A 27 6.80 11.86 -3.42
CA LEU A 27 6.76 13.26 -2.97
C LEU A 27 5.46 13.98 -3.41
N HIS A 28 4.48 13.26 -3.96
CA HIS A 28 3.16 13.79 -4.23
C HIS A 28 2.29 13.81 -2.97
N LYS A 29 1.58 14.92 -2.75
CA LYS A 29 0.66 15.06 -1.62
C LYS A 29 -0.50 14.07 -1.76
N GLY A 30 -0.80 13.33 -0.69
CA GLY A 30 -2.02 12.54 -0.56
C GLY A 30 -1.97 11.12 -1.10
N GLY A 31 -0.85 10.67 -1.69
CA GLY A 31 -0.75 9.31 -2.24
C GLY A 31 0.39 9.09 -3.24
N VAL A 32 0.27 8.03 -4.03
CA VAL A 32 1.22 7.60 -5.07
C VAL A 32 0.48 7.28 -6.38
N ASN A 33 1.15 7.44 -7.51
CA ASN A 33 0.69 6.84 -8.78
C ASN A 33 1.29 5.43 -8.90
N VAL A 34 0.46 4.43 -9.13
CA VAL A 34 0.87 3.02 -9.27
C VAL A 34 0.54 2.54 -10.68
N GLY A 35 1.55 2.00 -11.37
CA GLY A 35 1.38 1.26 -12.62
C GLY A 35 1.33 -0.23 -12.34
N TYR A 36 0.39 -0.92 -12.97
CA TYR A 36 0.15 -2.35 -12.79
C TYR A 36 0.59 -3.14 -14.01
N CYS A 37 0.79 -4.44 -13.86
CA CYS A 37 1.37 -5.31 -14.89
C CYS A 37 0.49 -5.49 -16.13
N ASP A 38 -0.80 -5.21 -16.04
CA ASP A 38 -1.75 -5.20 -17.17
C ASP A 38 -1.78 -3.84 -17.91
N GLY A 39 -0.94 -2.89 -17.48
CA GLY A 39 -0.81 -1.56 -18.07
C GLY A 39 -1.73 -0.48 -17.47
N HIS A 40 -2.57 -0.80 -16.49
CA HIS A 40 -3.38 0.24 -15.85
C HIS A 40 -2.55 1.12 -14.92
N ILE A 41 -2.93 2.40 -14.81
CA ILE A 41 -2.34 3.35 -13.86
C ILE A 41 -3.46 3.86 -12.97
N GLN A 42 -3.24 3.80 -11.66
CA GLN A 42 -4.20 4.28 -10.67
C GLN A 42 -3.49 5.11 -9.61
N PHE A 43 -4.11 6.22 -9.22
CA PHE A 43 -3.69 6.95 -8.03
C PHE A 43 -4.19 6.23 -6.78
N LEU A 44 -3.27 5.80 -5.92
CA LEU A 44 -3.61 5.24 -4.61
C LEU A 44 -3.44 6.29 -3.54
N SER A 45 -4.52 6.55 -2.81
CA SER A 45 -4.50 7.47 -1.68
C SER A 45 -3.64 6.92 -0.54
N GLU A 46 -2.99 7.82 0.20
CA GLU A 46 -2.38 7.49 1.49
C GLU A 46 -3.37 6.93 2.51
N ASN A 47 -4.66 7.16 2.30
CA ASN A 47 -5.74 6.64 3.14
C ASN A 47 -6.34 5.29 2.64
N ILE A 48 -5.70 4.59 1.71
CA ILE A 48 -6.21 3.29 1.21
C ILE A 48 -6.32 2.27 2.36
N ASP A 49 -7.40 1.47 2.39
CA ASP A 49 -7.47 0.40 3.37
C ASP A 49 -6.30 -0.58 3.20
N GLY A 50 -5.70 -0.92 4.34
CA GLY A 50 -4.52 -1.75 4.39
C GLY A 50 -4.66 -3.16 3.81
N LYS A 51 -5.84 -3.78 4.00
CA LYS A 51 -6.14 -5.11 3.45
C LYS A 51 -6.32 -5.01 1.94
N VAL A 52 -7.01 -3.96 1.48
CA VAL A 52 -7.16 -3.69 0.04
C VAL A 52 -5.78 -3.49 -0.61
N TYR A 53 -4.92 -2.67 0.00
CA TYR A 53 -3.56 -2.45 -0.50
C TYR A 53 -2.77 -3.77 -0.61
N ALA A 54 -2.79 -4.60 0.44
CA ALA A 54 -2.10 -5.88 0.43
C ALA A 54 -2.70 -6.87 -0.60
N ALA A 55 -4.02 -6.87 -0.80
CA ALA A 55 -4.67 -7.68 -1.82
C ALA A 55 -4.26 -7.28 -3.24
N LEU A 56 -3.98 -6.00 -3.52
CA LEU A 56 -3.49 -5.54 -4.84
C LEU A 56 -2.18 -6.21 -5.25
N ALA A 57 -1.34 -6.61 -4.29
CA ALA A 57 -0.07 -7.29 -4.54
C ALA A 57 -0.20 -8.82 -4.58
N SER A 58 -1.37 -9.37 -4.25
CA SER A 58 -1.62 -10.81 -4.21
C SER A 58 -1.98 -11.37 -5.59
N PRO A 59 -1.67 -12.66 -5.88
CA PRO A 59 -2.15 -13.32 -7.08
C PRO A 59 -3.68 -13.24 -7.19
N GLN A 60 -4.18 -12.70 -8.30
CA GLN A 60 -5.61 -12.50 -8.58
C GLN A 60 -6.41 -11.73 -7.50
N GLY A 61 -5.76 -10.92 -6.65
CA GLY A 61 -6.48 -10.22 -5.57
C GLY A 61 -7.04 -11.16 -4.50
N ALA A 62 -6.48 -12.36 -4.35
CA ALA A 62 -6.95 -13.39 -3.44
C ALA A 62 -6.97 -12.92 -1.97
N ALA A 63 -7.88 -13.50 -1.19
CA ALA A 63 -7.99 -13.22 0.24
C ALA A 63 -6.66 -13.51 0.96
N LEU A 64 -6.28 -12.63 1.87
CA LEU A 64 -5.01 -12.68 2.62
C LEU A 64 -5.08 -13.69 3.79
N SER A 65 -5.42 -14.95 3.50
CA SER A 65 -5.69 -15.96 4.52
C SER A 65 -4.44 -16.36 5.30
N GLY A 66 -4.56 -16.52 6.62
CA GLY A 66 -3.44 -16.84 7.51
C GLY A 66 -2.50 -15.65 7.77
N THR A 67 -2.90 -14.44 7.41
CA THR A 67 -2.13 -13.21 7.68
C THR A 67 -2.84 -12.32 8.69
N SER A 68 -2.11 -11.39 9.30
CA SER A 68 -2.73 -10.38 10.18
C SER A 68 -3.71 -9.42 9.48
N LEU A 69 -3.86 -9.53 8.16
CA LEU A 69 -4.71 -8.72 7.29
C LEU A 69 -5.89 -9.52 6.70
N GLU A 70 -6.13 -10.73 7.19
CA GLU A 70 -7.27 -11.56 6.77
C GLU A 70 -8.62 -10.83 6.97
N GLN A 71 -9.56 -11.03 6.05
CA GLN A 71 -10.87 -10.36 6.00
C GLN A 71 -11.97 -11.18 6.68
#